data_AF-A0AAV0DYM5-F1
#
_entry.id   AF-A0AAV0DYM5-F1
#
_cell.length_a   1.000
_cell.length_b   1.000
_cell.length_c   1.000
_cell.angle_alpha   90.00
_cell.angle_beta   90.00
_cell.angle_gamma   90.00
#
_symmetry.space_group_name_H-M   'P 1'
#
loop_
_entity.id
_entity.type
_entity.pdbx_description
1 polymer ?
#
loop_
_entity_poly.entity_id
_entity_poly.type
_entity_poly.pdbx_seq_one_letter_code
_entity_poly.pdbx_strand_id
1 'polypeptide(L)'
;MEVKEAGSSLDALISSFNARIAELQQLVIARNMYPSSSISDLTAVDSSLSGLELQLENIRTRLREETEAIPKAKKLIEASLKQQKKLQFIAANIPLSLSGRMDHTTQDTINGVQQHSCTDDLTHEPLKIEEPAQREKKGRAPPPLWYLNADDLNNLPSYMRGRLTLDKINAAIDDIAMYAETNSQLIRAPRKKLTENIVEKAMELRDIAATEAFKGKHFFLESDIKGPSLKLDHTGKAILTILRHTGRITEGRSGHNRVFILVRPQQI
;
A
#
# COMPACT_ATOMS: atom_id res chain seq x y z
N MET A 1 53.99 -17.80 -65.55
CA MET A 1 52.76 -17.70 -64.72
C MET A 1 52.98 -18.30 -63.34
N GLU A 2 53.69 -19.43 -63.21
CA GLU A 2 53.93 -20.14 -61.94
C GLU A 2 54.53 -19.31 -60.79
N VAL A 3 55.48 -18.39 -61.06
CA VAL A 3 56.12 -17.61 -59.97
C VAL A 3 55.16 -16.64 -59.28
N LYS A 4 54.18 -16.07 -60.00
CA LYS A 4 53.17 -15.19 -59.42
C LYS A 4 52.14 -15.98 -58.61
N GLU A 5 51.80 -17.19 -59.05
CA GLU A 5 50.88 -18.10 -58.38
C GLU A 5 51.49 -18.63 -57.07
N ALA A 6 52.77 -19.01 -57.11
CA ALA A 6 53.54 -19.38 -55.92
C ALA A 6 53.67 -18.21 -54.91
N GLY A 7 53.86 -16.98 -55.40
CA GLY A 7 53.85 -15.77 -54.57
C GLY A 7 52.51 -15.54 -53.87
N SER A 8 51.39 -15.66 -54.59
CA SER A 8 50.05 -15.54 -54.00
C SER A 8 49.72 -16.65 -52.99
N SER A 9 50.24 -17.86 -53.20
CA SER A 9 50.11 -18.99 -52.27
C SER A 9 50.86 -18.74 -50.97
N LEU A 10 52.07 -18.17 -51.04
CA LEU A 10 52.85 -17.77 -49.88
C LEU A 10 52.17 -16.64 -49.08
N ASP A 11 51.64 -15.62 -49.76
CA ASP A 11 50.92 -14.52 -49.11
C ASP A 11 49.63 -14.99 -48.42
N ALA A 12 48.90 -15.93 -49.03
CA ALA A 12 47.73 -16.57 -48.42
C ALA A 12 48.13 -17.38 -47.17
N LEU A 13 49.25 -18.11 -47.23
CA LEU A 13 49.78 -18.84 -46.08
C LEU A 13 50.18 -17.90 -44.94
N ILE A 14 50.91 -16.82 -45.24
CA ILE A 14 51.31 -15.80 -44.26
C ILE A 14 50.07 -15.14 -43.63
N SER A 15 49.06 -14.81 -44.45
CA SER A 15 47.81 -14.24 -43.97
C SER A 15 47.06 -15.20 -43.04
N SER A 16 47.00 -16.49 -43.38
CA SER A 16 46.40 -17.52 -42.53
C SER A 16 47.15 -17.69 -41.21
N PHE A 17 48.48 -17.59 -41.24
CA PHE A 17 49.33 -17.69 -40.08
C PHE A 17 49.14 -16.49 -39.15
N ASN A 18 49.10 -15.29 -39.71
CA ASN A 18 48.82 -14.06 -38.98
C ASN A 18 47.41 -14.06 -38.38
N ALA A 19 46.41 -14.60 -39.10
CA ALA A 19 45.07 -14.77 -38.55
C ALA A 19 45.07 -15.71 -37.34
N ARG A 20 45.79 -16.85 -37.43
CA ARG A 20 45.97 -17.77 -36.29
C ARG A 20 46.71 -17.14 -35.12
N ILE A 21 47.72 -16.32 -35.39
CA ILE A 21 48.44 -15.58 -34.35
C ILE A 21 47.50 -14.58 -33.67
N ALA A 22 46.68 -13.85 -34.44
CA ALA A 22 45.69 -12.93 -33.89
C ALA A 22 44.63 -13.64 -33.03
N GLU A 23 44.13 -14.80 -33.49
CA GLU A 23 43.24 -15.65 -32.68
C GLU A 23 43.90 -16.09 -31.39
N LEU A 24 45.14 -16.59 -31.45
CA LEU A 24 45.90 -16.99 -30.26
C LEU A 24 46.11 -15.81 -29.30
N GLN A 25 46.41 -14.62 -29.82
CA GLN A 25 46.53 -13.41 -29.01
C GLN A 25 45.21 -13.07 -28.31
N GLN A 26 44.08 -13.15 -29.02
CA GLN A 26 42.77 -12.92 -28.40
C GLN A 26 42.43 -13.97 -27.34
N LEU A 27 42.74 -15.25 -27.59
CA LEU A 27 42.54 -16.32 -26.62
C LEU A 27 43.43 -16.16 -25.38
N VAL A 28 44.67 -15.73 -25.55
CA VAL A 28 45.59 -15.44 -24.44
C VAL A 28 45.11 -14.23 -23.63
N ILE A 29 44.64 -13.17 -24.29
CA ILE A 29 44.02 -12.03 -23.62
C ILE A 29 42.77 -12.49 -22.87
N ALA A 30 41.88 -13.26 -23.49
CA ALA A 30 40.69 -13.81 -22.82
C ALA A 30 41.07 -14.70 -21.61
N ARG A 31 42.09 -15.54 -21.74
CA ARG A 31 42.60 -16.37 -20.63
C ARG A 31 43.18 -15.53 -19.49
N ASN A 32 43.92 -14.47 -19.82
CA ASN A 32 44.61 -13.65 -18.82
C ASN A 32 43.72 -12.53 -18.24
N MET A 33 42.65 -12.13 -18.94
CA MET A 33 41.59 -11.24 -18.44
C MET A 33 40.81 -11.88 -17.30
N TYR A 34 40.82 -13.22 -17.19
CA TYR A 34 40.12 -13.95 -16.15
C TYR A 34 41.04 -14.80 -15.26
N PRO A 35 41.73 -14.23 -14.25
CA PRO A 35 42.13 -15.02 -13.09
C PRO A 35 40.88 -15.64 -12.46
N SER A 36 40.95 -16.81 -11.83
CA SER A 36 39.77 -17.51 -11.26
C SER A 36 38.92 -16.66 -10.30
N SER A 37 39.45 -15.53 -9.82
CA SER A 37 38.75 -14.51 -9.02
C SER A 37 37.89 -13.51 -9.80
N SER A 38 38.05 -13.33 -11.11
CA SER A 38 37.27 -12.33 -11.88
C SER A 38 35.90 -12.84 -12.32
N ILE A 39 35.69 -14.16 -12.33
CA ILE A 39 34.38 -14.76 -12.62
C ILE A 39 33.35 -14.34 -11.57
N SER A 40 33.75 -14.26 -10.30
CA SER A 40 32.88 -13.74 -9.24
C SER A 40 32.56 -12.26 -9.42
N ASP A 41 33.51 -11.45 -9.89
CA ASP A 41 33.30 -10.02 -10.14
C ASP A 41 32.31 -9.80 -11.29
N LEU A 42 32.45 -10.56 -12.40
CA LEU A 42 31.46 -10.50 -13.49
C LEU A 42 30.08 -10.98 -13.04
N THR A 43 30.01 -12.03 -12.23
CA THR A 43 28.73 -12.50 -11.67
C THR A 43 28.11 -11.43 -10.77
N ALA A 44 28.92 -10.72 -9.99
CA ALA A 44 28.46 -9.60 -9.16
C ALA A 44 27.93 -8.44 -10.02
N VAL A 45 28.62 -8.09 -11.11
CA VAL A 45 28.17 -7.07 -12.06
C VAL A 45 26.88 -7.50 -12.75
N ASP A 46 26.77 -8.74 -13.20
CA ASP A 46 25.57 -9.29 -13.85
C ASP A 46 24.35 -9.29 -12.91
N SER A 47 24.55 -9.69 -11.66
CA SER A 47 23.51 -9.61 -10.63
C SER A 47 23.09 -8.17 -10.33
N SER A 48 24.04 -7.23 -10.33
CA SER A 48 23.77 -5.80 -10.13
C SER A 48 23.00 -5.21 -11.32
N LEU A 49 23.36 -5.59 -12.55
CA LEU A 49 22.68 -5.17 -13.77
C LEU A 49 21.25 -5.72 -13.82
N SER A 50 21.08 -7.01 -13.55
CA SER A 50 19.76 -7.65 -13.45
C SER A 50 18.88 -6.99 -12.38
N GLY A 51 19.46 -6.61 -11.25
CA GLY A 51 18.78 -5.85 -10.19
C GLY A 51 18.33 -4.46 -10.66
N LEU A 52 19.19 -3.74 -11.37
CA LEU A 52 18.87 -2.42 -11.94
C LEU A 52 17.79 -2.52 -13.02
N GLU A 53 17.84 -3.53 -13.88
CA GLU A 53 16.80 -3.77 -14.90
C GLU A 53 15.43 -4.00 -14.26
N LEU A 54 15.37 -4.80 -13.20
CA LEU A 54 14.13 -5.02 -12.45
C LEU A 54 13.61 -3.73 -11.80
N GLN A 55 14.49 -2.92 -11.23
CA GLN A 55 14.11 -1.61 -10.67
C GLN A 55 13.58 -0.66 -11.76
N LEU A 56 14.19 -0.66 -12.93
CA LEU A 56 13.78 0.17 -14.04
C LEU A 56 12.40 -0.24 -14.59
N GLU A 57 12.10 -1.54 -14.65
CA GLU A 57 10.77 -2.03 -14.99
C GLU A 57 9.70 -1.66 -13.95
N ASN A 58 10.04 -1.71 -12.66
CA ASN A 58 9.15 -1.24 -11.60
C ASN A 58 8.85 0.26 -11.72
N ILE A 59 9.86 1.08 -12.03
CA ILE A 59 9.69 2.53 -12.26
C ILE A 59 8.81 2.77 -13.48
N ARG A 60 9.05 2.06 -14.60
CA ARG A 60 8.22 2.17 -15.81
C ARG A 60 6.76 1.84 -15.54
N THR A 61 6.51 0.80 -14.74
CA THR A 61 5.13 0.40 -14.39
C THR A 61 4.46 1.48 -13.55
N ARG A 62 5.14 2.01 -12.53
CA ARG A 62 4.61 3.09 -11.70
C ARG A 62 4.33 4.37 -12.51
N LEU A 63 5.25 4.75 -13.39
CA LEU A 63 5.05 5.92 -14.27
C LEU A 63 3.82 5.76 -15.17
N ARG A 64 3.56 4.54 -15.67
CA ARG A 64 2.36 4.25 -16.46
C ARG A 64 1.09 4.40 -15.62
N GLU A 65 1.08 3.82 -14.41
CA GLU A 65 -0.05 3.93 -13.48
C GLU A 65 -0.35 5.40 -13.11
N GLU A 66 0.68 6.18 -12.81
CA GLU A 66 0.54 7.62 -12.53
C GLU A 66 0.03 8.39 -13.75
N THR A 67 0.56 8.10 -14.94
CA THR A 67 0.11 8.72 -16.20
C THR A 67 -1.37 8.45 -16.45
N GLU A 68 -1.85 7.24 -16.16
CA GLU A 68 -3.28 6.87 -16.27
C GLU A 68 -4.15 7.44 -15.15
N ALA A 69 -3.58 7.72 -13.98
CA ALA A 69 -4.28 8.30 -12.84
C ALA A 69 -4.50 9.82 -12.98
N ILE A 70 -3.54 10.56 -13.56
CA ILE A 70 -3.61 12.01 -13.78
C ILE A 70 -4.92 12.46 -14.46
N PRO A 71 -5.38 11.88 -15.59
CA PRO A 71 -6.61 12.33 -16.24
C PRO A 71 -7.85 12.05 -15.38
N LYS A 72 -7.85 10.98 -14.59
CA LYS A 72 -8.94 10.66 -13.66
C LYS A 72 -9.03 11.72 -12.56
N ALA A 73 -7.90 12.11 -11.99
CA ALA A 73 -7.81 13.19 -11.01
C ALA A 73 -8.27 14.54 -11.60
N LYS A 74 -7.86 14.88 -12.82
CA LYS A 74 -8.31 16.10 -13.51
C LYS A 74 -9.83 16.14 -13.70
N LYS A 75 -10.44 15.03 -14.15
CA LYS A 75 -11.91 14.92 -14.28
C LYS A 75 -12.63 15.10 -12.95
N LEU A 76 -12.07 14.56 -11.87
CA LEU A 76 -12.65 14.71 -10.53
C LEU A 76 -12.60 16.17 -10.04
N ILE A 77 -11.48 16.86 -10.28
CA ILE A 77 -11.34 18.29 -9.95
C ILE A 77 -12.37 19.11 -10.72
N GLU A 78 -12.57 18.85 -12.01
CA GLU A 78 -13.56 19.54 -12.83
C GLU A 78 -14.99 19.32 -12.32
N ALA A 79 -15.35 18.07 -12.00
CA ALA A 79 -16.65 17.74 -11.44
C ALA A 79 -16.88 18.44 -10.09
N SER A 80 -15.87 18.46 -9.23
CA SER A 80 -15.93 19.15 -7.93
C SER A 80 -16.10 20.67 -8.09
N LEU A 81 -15.38 21.29 -9.02
CA LEU A 81 -15.53 22.72 -9.31
C LEU A 81 -16.94 23.05 -9.82
N LYS A 82 -17.52 22.18 -10.65
CA LYS A 82 -18.91 22.34 -11.13
C LYS A 82 -19.91 22.26 -9.96
N GLN A 83 -19.73 21.30 -9.06
CA GLN A 83 -20.57 21.18 -7.87
C GLN A 83 -20.42 22.38 -6.93
N GLN A 84 -19.20 22.85 -6.71
CA GLN A 84 -18.92 24.04 -5.90
C GLN A 84 -19.63 25.28 -6.47
N LYS A 85 -19.53 25.53 -7.78
CA LYS A 85 -20.23 26.64 -8.43
C LYS A 85 -21.75 26.54 -8.27
N LYS A 86 -22.31 25.33 -8.39
CA LYS A 86 -23.75 25.10 -8.17
C LYS A 86 -24.15 25.40 -6.73
N LEU A 87 -23.37 24.95 -5.75
CA LEU A 87 -23.64 25.22 -4.33
C LEU A 87 -23.49 26.70 -4.00
N GLN A 88 -22.50 27.40 -4.56
CA GLN A 88 -22.36 28.85 -4.41
C GLN A 88 -23.54 29.61 -5.02
N PHE A 89 -23.99 29.19 -6.21
CA PHE A 89 -25.18 29.75 -6.84
C PHE A 89 -26.43 29.54 -5.97
N ILE A 90 -26.62 28.33 -5.44
CA ILE A 90 -27.74 28.04 -4.53
C ILE A 90 -27.61 28.92 -3.28
N ALA A 91 -26.45 28.94 -2.62
CA ALA A 91 -26.21 29.75 -1.43
C ALA A 91 -26.52 31.24 -1.64
N ALA A 92 -26.20 31.79 -2.81
CA ALA A 92 -26.48 33.18 -3.15
C ALA A 92 -27.97 33.46 -3.48
N ASN A 93 -28.75 32.44 -3.84
CA ASN A 93 -30.13 32.58 -4.31
C ASN A 93 -31.16 31.83 -3.42
N ILE A 94 -30.77 31.36 -2.24
CA ILE A 94 -31.71 30.77 -1.28
C ILE A 94 -32.65 31.89 -0.78
N PRO A 95 -33.97 31.75 -0.95
CA PRO A 95 -34.94 32.66 -0.36
C PRO A 95 -34.87 32.61 1.16
N LEU A 96 -35.04 33.75 1.82
CA LEU A 96 -35.07 33.89 3.29
C LEU A 96 -36.10 32.97 3.98
N SER A 97 -37.10 32.46 3.26
CA SER A 97 -38.10 31.50 3.78
C SER A 97 -37.59 30.05 3.91
N LEU A 98 -36.45 29.71 3.31
CA LEU A 98 -35.79 28.40 3.41
C LEU A 98 -34.47 28.45 4.21
N SER A 99 -33.95 29.65 4.47
CA SER A 99 -32.84 29.84 5.40
C SER A 99 -33.38 29.70 6.82
N GLY A 100 -33.47 28.45 7.28
CA GLY A 100 -33.77 28.13 8.66
C GLY A 100 -32.76 28.86 9.55
N ARG A 101 -33.21 29.94 10.17
CA ARG A 101 -32.50 30.73 11.19
C ARG A 101 -31.97 29.77 12.26
N MET A 102 -30.69 29.41 12.16
CA MET A 102 -29.87 28.86 13.24
C MET A 102 -28.91 29.94 13.72
N ASP A 103 -29.48 31.03 14.20
CA ASP A 103 -28.84 31.80 15.27
C ASP A 103 -29.54 31.35 16.54
N HIS A 104 -28.80 30.84 17.53
CA HIS A 104 -29.05 30.75 18.98
C HIS A 104 -28.05 29.70 19.49
N THR A 105 -26.86 30.06 19.97
CA THR A 105 -26.63 30.56 21.34
C THR A 105 -27.60 29.91 22.32
N THR A 106 -27.08 29.01 23.16
CA THR A 106 -27.58 28.62 24.49
C THR A 106 -28.98 29.13 24.85
N GLN A 107 -29.92 28.19 25.08
CA GLN A 107 -30.50 27.91 26.41
C GLN A 107 -31.94 27.38 26.29
N ASP A 108 -32.12 26.18 26.84
CA ASP A 108 -33.32 25.58 27.45
C ASP A 108 -34.68 25.54 26.71
N THR A 109 -35.24 24.33 26.69
CA THR A 109 -36.63 24.00 27.12
C THR A 109 -37.45 23.13 26.14
N ILE A 110 -37.47 21.82 26.43
CA ILE A 110 -38.64 20.92 26.58
C ILE A 110 -39.63 20.72 25.40
N ASN A 111 -39.61 19.47 24.89
CA ASN A 111 -40.69 18.53 24.49
C ASN A 111 -41.86 18.90 23.53
N GLY A 112 -42.20 17.92 22.67
CA GLY A 112 -43.54 17.68 22.11
C GLY A 112 -43.53 17.48 20.58
N VAL A 113 -43.33 16.27 20.04
CA VAL A 113 -44.34 15.22 19.72
C VAL A 113 -45.24 15.54 18.50
N GLN A 114 -45.19 14.59 17.54
CA GLN A 114 -46.20 14.16 16.54
C GLN A 114 -46.27 14.77 15.13
N GLN A 115 -45.67 14.05 14.17
CA GLN A 115 -46.33 13.22 13.14
C GLN A 115 -47.59 13.77 12.47
N HIS A 116 -47.58 13.99 11.15
CA HIS A 116 -48.71 13.65 10.26
C HIS A 116 -48.26 13.57 8.79
N SER A 117 -48.74 12.50 8.15
CA SER A 117 -48.62 12.07 6.74
C SER A 117 -49.52 12.86 5.78
N CYS A 118 -49.21 12.82 4.47
CA CYS A 118 -50.09 12.71 3.28
C CYS A 118 -49.18 12.84 2.04
N THR A 119 -48.84 11.79 1.29
CA THR A 119 -49.57 11.21 0.13
C THR A 119 -50.19 12.24 -0.82
N ASP A 120 -49.58 12.42 -1.99
CA ASP A 120 -50.32 12.34 -3.24
C ASP A 120 -49.42 11.87 -4.39
N ASP A 121 -50.01 10.96 -5.15
CA ASP A 121 -49.50 10.10 -6.21
C ASP A 121 -49.81 10.74 -7.58
N LEU A 122 -49.02 10.49 -8.62
CA LEU A 122 -49.46 10.50 -10.03
C LEU A 122 -48.37 9.88 -10.95
N THR A 123 -48.28 8.55 -10.88
CA THR A 123 -48.61 7.60 -11.97
C THR A 123 -47.76 7.52 -13.28
N HIS A 124 -46.94 6.45 -13.34
CA HIS A 124 -46.78 5.38 -14.39
C HIS A 124 -46.32 5.75 -15.83
N GLU A 125 -45.51 5.00 -16.61
CA GLU A 125 -44.74 3.72 -16.60
C GLU A 125 -44.20 3.51 -18.08
N PRO A 126 -43.60 2.38 -18.56
CA PRO A 126 -42.45 1.61 -18.06
C PRO A 126 -41.50 1.01 -19.15
N LEU A 127 -40.51 0.25 -18.64
CA LEU A 127 -39.83 -0.95 -19.19
C LEU A 127 -38.57 -0.88 -20.08
N LYS A 128 -37.57 -1.61 -19.53
CA LYS A 128 -36.50 -2.44 -20.15
C LYS A 128 -35.22 -1.75 -20.62
N ILE A 129 -34.12 -2.08 -19.94
CA ILE A 129 -32.94 -2.75 -20.51
C ILE A 129 -32.29 -3.60 -19.41
N GLU A 130 -31.92 -4.83 -19.80
CA GLU A 130 -31.27 -5.89 -19.03
C GLU A 130 -29.83 -5.55 -18.56
N GLU A 131 -29.40 -6.29 -17.54
CA GLU A 131 -28.07 -6.42 -16.88
C GLU A 131 -26.82 -6.48 -17.82
N PRO A 132 -25.54 -6.34 -17.33
CA PRO A 132 -25.07 -6.83 -16.02
C PRO A 132 -24.11 -5.95 -15.20
N ALA A 133 -24.19 -6.17 -13.88
CA ALA A 133 -23.13 -6.11 -12.88
C ALA A 133 -21.80 -5.39 -13.21
N GLN A 134 -21.55 -4.26 -12.54
CA GLN A 134 -20.25 -4.00 -11.91
C GLN A 134 -20.48 -3.49 -10.49
N ARG A 135 -20.41 -4.40 -9.52
CA ARG A 135 -20.29 -4.05 -8.11
C ARG A 135 -19.05 -3.18 -7.96
N GLU A 136 -19.25 -1.92 -7.63
CA GLU A 136 -18.19 -1.03 -7.16
C GLU A 136 -17.47 -1.73 -6.01
N LYS A 137 -16.23 -2.15 -6.26
CA LYS A 137 -15.37 -2.71 -5.23
C LYS A 137 -15.16 -1.58 -4.22
N LYS A 138 -15.82 -1.65 -3.06
CA LYS A 138 -15.47 -0.92 -1.84
C LYS A 138 -13.99 -1.15 -1.58
N GLY A 139 -13.16 -0.27 -2.13
CA GLY A 139 -11.74 -0.21 -1.85
C GLY A 139 -11.61 0.14 -0.39
N ARG A 140 -11.34 -0.86 0.43
CA ARG A 140 -11.02 -0.66 1.84
C ARG A 140 -9.91 0.38 1.92
N ALA A 141 -10.16 1.48 2.62
CA ALA A 141 -9.21 2.58 2.81
C ALA A 141 -7.89 2.05 3.39
N PRO A 142 -6.75 2.73 3.18
CA PRO A 142 -5.51 2.38 3.86
C PRO A 142 -5.72 2.33 5.39
N PRO A 143 -4.99 1.48 6.13
CA PRO A 143 -5.09 1.46 7.58
C PRO A 143 -4.82 2.85 8.14
N PRO A 144 -5.66 3.34 9.06
CA PRO A 144 -5.52 4.70 9.53
C PRO A 144 -4.31 4.85 10.45
N LEU A 145 -3.45 5.83 10.16
CA LEU A 145 -2.28 6.22 10.94
C LEU A 145 -2.68 7.24 12.01
N TRP A 146 -3.02 6.75 13.20
CA TRP A 146 -3.41 7.61 14.32
C TRP A 146 -2.22 7.87 15.24
N TYR A 147 -1.30 8.74 14.80
CA TYR A 147 -0.15 9.14 15.62
C TYR A 147 -0.57 9.68 16.98
N LEU A 148 0.32 9.53 17.95
CA LEU A 148 0.21 10.18 19.25
C LEU A 148 0.84 11.57 19.19
N ASN A 149 0.26 12.49 19.94
CA ASN A 149 0.81 13.81 20.18
C ASN A 149 1.59 13.84 21.51
N ALA A 150 2.38 14.90 21.71
CA ALA A 150 3.10 15.10 22.97
C ALA A 150 2.14 15.19 24.17
N ASP A 151 0.96 15.80 23.99
CA ASP A 151 -0.06 15.92 25.03
C ASP A 151 -0.64 14.55 25.43
N ASP A 152 -0.90 13.67 24.46
CA ASP A 152 -1.34 12.29 24.71
C ASP A 152 -0.31 11.54 25.56
N LEU A 153 0.98 11.76 25.28
CA LEU A 153 2.08 11.12 25.99
C LEU A 153 2.29 11.69 27.40
N ASN A 154 2.00 12.97 27.61
CA ASN A 154 2.11 13.64 28.91
C ASN A 154 0.92 13.34 29.83
N ASN A 155 -0.26 13.10 29.26
CA ASN A 155 -1.46 12.69 29.99
C ASN A 155 -1.43 11.22 30.43
N LEU A 156 -0.53 10.40 29.87
CA LEU A 156 -0.36 9.01 30.28
C LEU A 156 0.20 8.90 31.70
N PRO A 157 -0.25 7.91 32.48
CA PRO A 157 0.35 7.62 33.77
C PRO A 157 1.85 7.33 33.62
N SER A 158 2.66 7.92 34.52
CA SER A 158 4.14 7.81 34.48
C SER A 158 4.63 6.36 34.41
N TYR A 159 3.93 5.44 35.09
CA TYR A 159 4.27 4.02 35.09
C TYR A 159 4.05 3.32 33.74
N MET A 160 3.15 3.81 32.88
CA MET A 160 2.96 3.29 31.51
C MET A 160 3.96 3.88 30.53
N ARG A 161 4.25 5.18 30.67
CA ARG A 161 5.19 5.89 29.79
C ARG A 161 6.60 5.33 29.90
N GLY A 162 7.06 5.02 31.12
CA GLY A 162 8.41 4.51 31.35
C GLY A 162 9.48 5.43 30.73
N ARG A 163 10.40 4.84 29.93
CA ARG A 163 11.43 5.57 29.17
C ARG A 163 11.12 5.67 27.66
N LEU A 164 9.85 5.52 27.28
CA LEU A 164 9.43 5.58 25.88
C LEU A 164 9.32 7.04 25.42
N THR A 165 9.90 7.32 24.25
CA THR A 165 9.79 8.61 23.57
C THR A 165 8.66 8.58 22.56
N LEU A 166 8.14 9.77 22.22
CA LEU A 166 7.08 9.92 21.22
C LEU A 166 7.48 9.29 19.88
N ASP A 167 8.72 9.54 19.44
CA ASP A 167 9.25 9.03 18.18
C ASP A 167 9.24 7.50 18.13
N LYS A 168 9.58 6.83 19.23
CA LYS A 168 9.55 5.36 19.30
C LYS A 168 8.14 4.80 19.18
N ILE A 169 7.16 5.47 19.79
CA ILE A 169 5.76 5.03 19.72
C ILE A 169 5.22 5.28 18.32
N ASN A 170 5.47 6.46 17.74
CA ASN A 170 5.00 6.79 16.39
C ASN A 170 5.66 5.92 15.31
N ALA A 171 6.96 5.60 15.44
CA ALA A 171 7.62 4.63 14.54
C ALA A 171 7.03 3.22 14.67
N ALA A 172 6.58 2.81 15.85
CA ALA A 172 5.87 1.55 16.03
C ALA A 172 4.44 1.58 15.44
N ILE A 173 3.78 2.74 15.40
CA ILE A 173 2.50 2.93 14.71
C ILE A 173 2.66 2.72 13.20
N ASP A 174 3.78 3.18 12.62
CA ASP A 174 4.10 2.94 11.20
C ASP A 174 4.24 1.45 10.90
N ASP A 175 4.99 0.71 11.73
CA ASP A 175 5.12 -0.74 11.64
C ASP A 175 3.75 -1.44 11.73
N ILE A 176 2.90 -1.04 12.68
CA ILE A 176 1.54 -1.59 12.87
C ILE A 176 0.66 -1.35 11.65
N ALA A 177 0.67 -0.14 11.09
CA ALA A 177 -0.09 0.17 9.89
C ALA A 177 0.36 -0.68 8.70
N MET A 178 1.67 -0.89 8.56
CA MET A 178 2.25 -1.75 7.53
C MET A 178 1.78 -3.21 7.67
N TYR A 179 1.76 -3.76 8.89
CA TYR A 179 1.24 -5.13 9.12
C TYR A 179 -0.25 -5.24 8.79
N ALA A 180 -1.04 -4.25 9.20
CA ALA A 180 -2.47 -4.26 8.94
C ALA A 180 -2.79 -4.06 7.44
N GLU A 181 -1.95 -3.31 6.72
CA GLU A 181 -2.06 -3.14 5.27
C GLU A 181 -1.72 -4.44 4.54
N THR A 182 -0.55 -5.02 4.82
CA THR A 182 -0.10 -6.27 4.21
C THR A 182 -1.12 -7.40 4.40
N ASN A 183 -1.66 -7.56 5.61
CA ASN A 183 -2.72 -8.54 5.86
C ASN A 183 -4.01 -8.24 5.10
N SER A 184 -4.42 -6.97 5.04
CA SER A 184 -5.61 -6.57 4.26
C SER A 184 -5.42 -6.85 2.76
N GLN A 185 -4.21 -6.67 2.24
CA GLN A 185 -3.86 -7.02 0.86
C GLN A 185 -3.89 -8.53 0.65
N LEU A 186 -3.34 -9.33 1.56
CA LEU A 186 -3.35 -10.80 1.49
C LEU A 186 -4.78 -11.38 1.49
N ILE A 187 -5.66 -10.83 2.34
CA ILE A 187 -7.08 -11.22 2.36
C ILE A 187 -7.73 -10.99 0.99
N ARG A 188 -7.42 -9.86 0.33
CA ARG A 188 -7.96 -9.47 -0.99
C ARG A 188 -7.27 -10.16 -2.17
N ALA A 189 -6.02 -10.59 -2.03
CA ALA A 189 -5.21 -11.08 -3.14
C ALA A 189 -5.75 -12.41 -3.70
N PRO A 190 -5.88 -12.57 -5.03
CA PRO A 190 -6.33 -13.83 -5.61
C PRO A 190 -5.26 -14.92 -5.40
N ARG A 191 -5.70 -16.16 -5.08
CA ARG A 191 -4.80 -17.30 -4.77
C ARG A 191 -3.73 -17.56 -5.85
N LYS A 192 -4.03 -17.26 -7.12
CA LYS A 192 -3.13 -17.42 -8.27
C LYS A 192 -1.85 -16.58 -8.21
N LYS A 193 -1.80 -15.55 -7.37
CA LYS A 193 -0.67 -14.61 -7.26
C LYS A 193 0.22 -14.85 -6.02
N LEU A 194 -0.03 -15.91 -5.26
CA LEU A 194 0.59 -16.15 -3.96
C LEU A 194 1.45 -17.43 -3.99
N THR A 195 2.63 -17.37 -3.38
CA THR A 195 3.50 -18.53 -3.10
C THR A 195 2.89 -19.42 -2.01
N GLU A 196 3.22 -20.71 -1.96
CA GLU A 196 2.61 -21.71 -1.06
C GLU A 196 2.52 -21.27 0.42
N ASN A 197 3.61 -20.77 1.01
CA ASN A 197 3.63 -20.26 2.39
C ASN A 197 2.71 -19.04 2.60
N ILE A 198 2.59 -18.19 1.57
CA ILE A 198 1.74 -17.00 1.60
C ILE A 198 0.26 -17.38 1.40
N VAL A 199 -0.02 -18.45 0.64
CA VAL A 199 -1.37 -18.98 0.45
C VAL A 199 -1.94 -19.49 1.77
N GLU A 200 -1.16 -20.26 2.54
CA GLU A 200 -1.57 -20.78 3.84
C GLU A 200 -1.92 -19.64 4.80
N LYS A 201 -1.01 -18.69 4.97
CA LYS A 201 -1.24 -17.48 5.77
C LYS A 201 -2.45 -16.67 5.29
N ALA A 202 -2.63 -16.51 3.98
CA ALA A 202 -3.77 -15.77 3.43
C ALA A 202 -5.11 -16.48 3.68
N MET A 203 -5.13 -17.82 3.72
CA MET A 203 -6.34 -18.58 4.08
C MET A 203 -6.66 -18.42 5.56
N GLU A 204 -5.66 -18.55 6.44
CA GLU A 204 -5.82 -18.32 7.88
C GLU A 204 -6.36 -16.90 8.16
N LEU A 205 -5.78 -15.87 7.53
CA LEU A 205 -6.25 -14.49 7.65
C LEU A 205 -7.69 -14.29 7.15
N ARG A 206 -8.13 -15.06 6.14
CA ARG A 206 -9.52 -15.02 5.66
C ARG A 206 -10.49 -15.64 6.65
N ASP A 207 -10.12 -16.75 7.27
CA ASP A 207 -10.94 -17.41 8.29
C ASP A 207 -11.11 -16.50 9.51
N ILE A 208 -10.03 -15.82 9.93
CA ILE A 208 -10.09 -14.79 10.98
C ILE A 208 -10.98 -13.62 10.53
N ALA A 209 -10.81 -13.12 9.31
CA ALA A 209 -11.61 -12.01 8.78
C ALA A 209 -13.10 -12.36 8.55
N ALA A 210 -13.46 -13.64 8.45
CA ALA A 210 -14.84 -14.11 8.35
C ALA A 210 -15.59 -14.01 9.68
N THR A 211 -14.87 -13.95 10.80
CA THR A 211 -15.47 -13.77 12.12
C THR A 211 -15.99 -12.35 12.29
N GLU A 212 -17.23 -12.19 12.75
CA GLU A 212 -17.92 -10.88 12.87
C GLU A 212 -17.14 -9.84 13.70
N ALA A 213 -16.32 -10.27 14.65
CA ALA A 213 -15.47 -9.39 15.46
C ALA A 213 -14.41 -8.62 14.64
N PHE A 214 -13.87 -9.25 13.58
CA PHE A 214 -12.74 -8.76 12.78
C PHE A 214 -13.14 -8.35 11.35
N LYS A 215 -14.33 -8.77 10.91
CA LYS A 215 -14.89 -8.47 9.60
C LYS A 215 -14.91 -6.97 9.33
N GLY A 216 -14.33 -6.57 8.20
CA GLY A 216 -14.28 -5.17 7.79
C GLY A 216 -13.25 -4.30 8.54
N LYS A 217 -12.58 -4.77 9.60
CA LYS A 217 -11.56 -4.01 10.36
C LYS A 217 -10.10 -4.34 10.02
N HIS A 218 -9.22 -3.34 10.04
CA HIS A 218 -7.78 -3.55 9.84
C HIS A 218 -7.19 -4.23 11.07
N PHE A 219 -6.47 -5.33 10.86
CA PHE A 219 -5.90 -6.10 11.96
C PHE A 219 -4.56 -6.71 11.59
N PHE A 220 -3.77 -7.03 12.61
CA PHE A 220 -2.53 -7.79 12.51
C PHE A 220 -2.46 -8.85 13.61
N LEU A 221 -1.69 -9.90 13.37
CA LEU A 221 -1.47 -10.99 14.31
C LEU A 221 -0.22 -10.74 15.14
N GLU A 222 -0.12 -11.37 16.30
CA GLU A 222 1.10 -11.38 17.09
C GLU A 222 2.30 -11.94 16.30
N SER A 223 2.06 -12.92 15.42
CA SER A 223 3.08 -13.51 14.54
C SER A 223 3.60 -12.55 13.44
N ASP A 224 2.91 -11.43 13.19
CA ASP A 224 3.32 -10.42 12.21
C ASP A 224 4.37 -9.46 12.77
N ILE A 225 4.50 -9.39 14.11
CA ILE A 225 5.38 -8.43 14.79
C ILE A 225 6.84 -8.86 14.62
N LYS A 226 7.49 -8.32 13.58
CA LYS A 226 8.88 -8.62 13.21
C LYS A 226 9.70 -7.37 12.86
N GLY A 227 9.19 -6.19 13.22
CA GLY A 227 9.68 -4.90 12.74
C GLY A 227 10.89 -4.38 13.49
N PRO A 228 11.54 -3.35 12.93
CA PRO A 228 12.63 -2.67 13.60
C PRO A 228 12.13 -1.88 14.82
N SER A 229 10.94 -1.28 14.74
CA SER A 229 10.39 -0.38 15.77
C SER A 229 9.45 -1.10 16.74
N LEU A 230 8.68 -2.08 16.26
CA LEU A 230 7.82 -2.91 17.11
C LEU A 230 8.32 -4.36 17.19
N LYS A 231 8.65 -4.78 18.43
CA LYS A 231 9.11 -6.15 18.76
C LYS A 231 8.33 -6.71 19.96
N LEU A 232 8.33 -8.03 20.14
CA LEU A 232 7.68 -8.68 21.30
C LEU A 232 8.56 -8.71 22.57
N ASP A 233 9.44 -7.72 22.71
CA ASP A 233 10.27 -7.51 23.90
C ASP A 233 9.50 -6.72 24.97
N HIS A 234 10.17 -6.40 26.08
CA HIS A 234 9.56 -5.60 27.14
C HIS A 234 9.13 -4.22 26.63
N THR A 235 9.93 -3.62 25.76
CA THR A 235 9.67 -2.30 25.16
C THR A 235 8.42 -2.32 24.29
N GLY A 236 8.30 -3.27 23.35
CA GLY A 236 7.13 -3.33 22.49
C GLY A 236 5.86 -3.76 23.22
N LYS A 237 5.96 -4.58 24.27
CA LYS A 237 4.81 -4.84 25.17
C LYS A 237 4.33 -3.56 25.86
N ALA A 238 5.24 -2.70 26.30
CA ALA A 238 4.88 -1.39 26.85
C ALA A 238 4.24 -0.48 25.78
N ILE A 239 4.76 -0.46 24.56
CA ILE A 239 4.16 0.28 23.43
C ILE A 239 2.74 -0.21 23.14
N LEU A 240 2.51 -1.52 23.01
CA LEU A 240 1.17 -2.08 22.81
C LEU A 240 0.21 -1.72 23.95
N THR A 241 0.71 -1.66 25.19
CA THR A 241 -0.08 -1.24 26.35
C THR A 241 -0.50 0.22 26.23
N ILE A 242 0.41 1.12 25.85
CA ILE A 242 0.11 2.54 25.61
C ILE A 242 -0.90 2.70 24.47
N LEU A 243 -0.71 2.01 23.35
CA LEU A 243 -1.61 2.10 22.19
C LEU A 243 -3.01 1.57 22.52
N ARG A 244 -3.11 0.57 23.41
CA ARG A 244 -4.39 0.09 23.93
C ARG A 244 -5.04 1.12 24.86
N HIS A 245 -4.28 1.74 25.75
CA HIS A 245 -4.78 2.76 26.67
C HIS A 245 -5.30 4.00 25.94
N THR A 246 -4.60 4.43 24.90
CA THR A 246 -4.97 5.56 24.03
C THR A 246 -6.04 5.21 22.99
N GLY A 247 -6.59 3.99 23.03
CA GLY A 247 -7.69 3.55 22.17
C GLY A 247 -7.33 3.39 20.69
N ARG A 248 -6.04 3.31 20.34
CA ARG A 248 -5.59 3.13 18.95
C ARG A 248 -5.69 1.67 18.50
N ILE A 249 -5.53 0.74 19.44
CA ILE A 249 -5.67 -0.69 19.18
C ILE A 249 -6.59 -1.36 20.21
N THR A 250 -7.27 -2.41 19.76
CA THR A 250 -7.98 -3.35 20.63
C THR A 250 -7.47 -4.77 20.38
N GLU A 251 -7.55 -5.61 21.39
CA GLU A 251 -7.06 -6.99 21.35
C GLU A 251 -8.24 -7.96 21.31
N GLY A 252 -8.17 -8.93 20.42
CA GLY A 252 -9.09 -10.07 20.34
C GLY A 252 -8.34 -11.39 20.20
N ARG A 253 -9.08 -12.50 20.29
CA ARG A 253 -8.55 -13.84 20.02
C ARG A 253 -9.39 -14.51 18.96
N SER A 254 -8.73 -15.23 18.06
CA SER A 254 -9.35 -16.11 17.08
C SER A 254 -8.61 -17.45 17.13
N GLY A 255 -9.23 -18.46 17.75
CA GLY A 255 -8.55 -19.72 18.04
C GLY A 255 -7.30 -19.53 18.91
N HIS A 256 -6.15 -19.98 18.40
CA HIS A 256 -4.84 -19.81 19.05
C HIS A 256 -4.19 -18.45 18.73
N ASN A 257 -4.71 -17.71 17.75
CA ASN A 257 -4.11 -16.46 17.29
C ASN A 257 -4.59 -15.27 18.11
N ARG A 258 -3.61 -14.48 18.54
CA ARG A 258 -3.84 -13.18 19.16
C ARG A 258 -3.91 -12.12 18.06
N VAL A 259 -5.03 -11.42 18.00
CA VAL A 259 -5.37 -10.49 16.92
C VAL A 259 -5.45 -9.08 17.48
N PHE A 260 -4.71 -8.14 16.90
CA PHE A 260 -4.76 -6.72 17.24
C PHE A 260 -5.52 -5.97 16.15
N ILE A 261 -6.55 -5.24 16.54
CA ILE A 261 -7.44 -4.49 15.65
C ILE A 261 -7.13 -3.01 15.77
N LEU A 262 -6.93 -2.32 14.65
CA LEU A 262 -6.78 -0.87 14.61
C LEU A 262 -8.16 -0.22 14.73
N VAL A 263 -8.30 0.69 15.70
CA VAL A 263 -9.55 1.38 16.01
C VAL A 263 -9.33 2.88 15.87
N ARG A 264 -10.37 3.60 15.40
CA ARG A 264 -10.36 5.06 15.43
C ARG A 264 -10.48 5.49 16.89
N PRO A 265 -9.56 6.32 17.41
CA PRO A 265 -9.70 6.81 18.77
C PRO A 265 -10.97 7.62 18.92
N GLN A 266 -11.73 7.33 19.97
CA GLN A 266 -12.81 8.20 20.43
C GLN A 266 -12.13 9.36 21.16
N GLN A 267 -12.47 10.61 20.81
CA GLN A 267 -12.02 11.77 21.57
C GLN A 267 -12.55 11.60 23.00
N ILE A 268 -11.63 11.46 23.96
CA ILE A 268 -11.91 11.49 25.40
C ILE A 268 -11.84 12.93 25.84
#